data_AF-A0A7W8PCJ0-F1
#
_entry.id   AF-A0A7W8PCJ0-F1
#
_cell.length_a   1.000
_cell.length_b   1.000
_cell.length_c   1.000
_cell.angle_alpha   90.00
_cell.angle_beta   90.00
_cell.angle_gamma   90.00
#
_symmetry.space_group_name_H-M   'P 1'
#
loop_
_entity.id
_entity.type
_entity.pdbx_description
1 polymer ?
#
loop_
_entity_poly.entity_id
_entity_poly.type
_entity_poly.pdbx_seq_one_letter_code
_entity_poly.pdbx_strand_id
1 'polypeptide(L)'
;MDSESLDVDGNPLYVNARCTIVSVWHQAFSGYIGKKVVVAKLRGESAWIYNDQPIRYRTNRKGRDVVDHDPKTIQTVIGVAHLRLRINE
;
A
#
# COMPACT_ATOMS: atom_id res chain seq x y z
N MET A 1 -18.90 -8.34 15.26
CA MET A 1 -17.57 -8.38 15.90
C MET A 1 -16.61 -8.01 14.79
N ASP A 2 -16.20 -6.74 14.75
CA ASP A 2 -15.26 -6.27 13.72
C ASP A 2 -13.95 -7.02 13.97
N SER A 3 -13.64 -8.01 13.13
CA SER A 3 -12.39 -8.74 13.20
C SER A 3 -11.27 -7.74 12.93
N GLU A 4 -10.35 -7.59 13.88
CA GLU A 4 -9.16 -6.75 13.66
C GLU A 4 -8.42 -7.24 12.41
N SER A 5 -8.12 -6.31 11.50
CA SER A 5 -7.31 -6.60 10.33
C SER A 5 -5.86 -6.72 10.78
N LEU A 6 -5.39 -7.95 11.01
CA LEU A 6 -4.03 -8.21 11.47
C LEU A 6 -3.10 -8.48 10.28
N ASP A 7 -1.87 -7.99 10.40
CA ASP A 7 -0.79 -8.32 9.46
C ASP A 7 -0.28 -9.76 9.66
N VAL A 8 0.71 -10.17 8.86
CA VAL A 8 1.30 -11.52 8.92
C VAL A 8 1.91 -11.88 10.28
N ASP A 9 2.33 -10.89 11.08
CA ASP A 9 2.96 -11.08 12.38
C ASP A 9 1.95 -10.86 13.54
N GLY A 10 0.66 -10.66 13.22
CA GLY A 10 -0.39 -10.43 14.21
C GLY A 10 -0.52 -8.98 14.68
N ASN A 11 0.14 -8.02 14.04
CA ASN A 11 0.02 -6.60 14.37
C ASN A 11 -1.26 -6.00 13.78
N PRO A 12 -1.97 -5.12 14.51
CA PRO A 12 -3.14 -4.46 13.97
C PRO A 12 -2.77 -3.48 12.86
N LEU A 13 -3.40 -3.65 11.69
CA LEU A 13 -3.33 -2.70 10.60
C LEU A 13 -4.38 -1.60 10.78
N TYR A 14 -4.03 -0.41 10.31
CA TYR A 14 -4.90 0.77 10.31
C TYR A 14 -4.71 1.55 9.01
N VAL A 15 -5.66 2.44 8.70
CA VAL A 15 -5.55 3.32 7.52
C VAL A 15 -4.34 4.24 7.68
N ASN A 16 -3.56 4.39 6.61
CA ASN A 16 -2.24 5.03 6.52
C ASN A 16 -1.08 4.24 7.15
N ALA A 17 -1.30 3.01 7.62
CA ALA A 17 -0.20 2.13 8.00
C ALA A 17 0.75 1.88 6.82
N ARG A 18 2.06 2.05 7.05
CA ARG A 18 3.10 1.71 6.08
C ARG A 18 3.45 0.24 6.24
N CYS A 19 3.41 -0.50 5.14
CA CYS A 19 3.64 -1.94 5.13
C CYS A 19 4.63 -2.33 4.03
N THR A 20 5.13 -3.56 4.13
CA THR A 20 5.84 -4.26 3.06
C THR A 20 5.00 -5.46 2.63
N ILE A 21 4.90 -5.71 1.32
CA ILE A 21 4.32 -6.96 0.81
C ILE A 21 5.33 -8.08 1.04
N VAL A 22 4.97 -9.10 1.83
CA VAL A 22 5.88 -10.21 2.18
C VAL A 22 5.59 -11.50 1.43
N SER A 23 4.38 -11.65 0.92
CA SER A 23 3.96 -12.80 0.12
C SER A 23 2.85 -12.39 -0.86
N VAL A 24 2.56 -13.26 -1.82
CA VAL A 24 1.48 -13.05 -2.80
C VAL A 24 0.77 -14.37 -3.03
N TRP A 25 -0.51 -14.31 -3.41
CA TRP A 25 -1.31 -15.50 -3.66
C TRP A 25 -0.94 -16.22 -4.98
N HIS A 26 -0.29 -15.54 -5.94
CA HIS A 26 0.05 -16.11 -7.24
C HIS A 26 1.49 -15.76 -7.67
N GLN A 27 2.20 -16.74 -8.25
CA GLN A 27 3.60 -16.64 -8.71
C GLN A 27 3.84 -15.45 -9.64
N ALA A 28 2.88 -15.12 -10.51
CA ALA A 28 2.98 -13.99 -11.44
C ALA A 28 3.19 -12.63 -10.75
N PHE A 29 2.84 -12.51 -9.46
CA PHE A 29 3.01 -11.31 -8.66
C PHE A 29 4.25 -11.35 -7.76
N SER A 30 5.12 -12.34 -7.90
CA SER A 30 6.35 -12.47 -7.09
C SER A 30 7.21 -11.21 -7.09
N GLY A 31 7.24 -10.46 -8.19
CA GLY A 31 7.92 -9.17 -8.29
C GLY A 31 7.31 -8.04 -7.43
N TYR A 32 6.21 -8.28 -6.72
CA TYR A 32 5.62 -7.33 -5.78
C TYR A 32 6.10 -7.56 -4.34
N ILE A 33 6.68 -8.72 -4.05
CA ILE A 33 7.28 -9.00 -2.74
C ILE A 33 8.41 -7.99 -2.51
N GLY A 34 8.46 -7.42 -1.30
CA GLY A 34 9.40 -6.37 -0.91
C GLY A 34 8.94 -4.95 -1.24
N LYS A 35 7.84 -4.76 -1.99
CA LYS A 35 7.33 -3.41 -2.26
C LYS A 35 6.81 -2.74 -0.99
N LYS A 36 7.19 -1.47 -0.81
CA LYS A 36 6.72 -0.57 0.23
C LYS A 36 5.39 0.06 -0.18
N VAL A 37 4.38 -0.09 0.66
CA VAL A 37 3.00 0.33 0.38
C VAL A 37 2.35 0.99 1.59
N VAL A 38 1.27 1.72 1.35
CA VAL A 38 0.45 2.35 2.39
C VAL A 38 -0.98 1.86 2.28
N VAL A 39 -1.60 1.56 3.42
CA VAL A 39 -3.00 1.12 3.51
C VAL A 39 -3.93 2.31 3.31
N ALA A 40 -4.70 2.34 2.23
CA ALA A 40 -5.75 3.33 2.00
C ALA A 40 -7.06 2.97 2.70
N LYS A 41 -7.37 1.67 2.81
CA LYS A 41 -8.64 1.17 3.34
C LYS A 41 -8.51 -0.27 3.80
N LEU A 42 -9.28 -0.64 4.84
CA LEU A 42 -9.41 -2.00 5.35
C LEU A 42 -10.86 -2.47 5.29
N ARG A 43 -11.08 -3.74 4.94
CA ARG A 43 -12.36 -4.45 5.08
C ARG A 43 -12.11 -5.93 5.36
N GLY A 44 -12.35 -6.35 6.60
CA GLY A 44 -12.11 -7.73 7.02
C GLY A 44 -10.66 -8.13 6.78
N GLU A 45 -10.44 -9.20 6.03
CA GLU A 45 -9.12 -9.70 5.68
C GLU A 45 -8.49 -9.02 4.44
N SER A 46 -9.13 -7.99 3.90
CA SER A 46 -8.66 -7.29 2.69
C SER A 46 -8.21 -5.86 2.98
N ALA A 47 -7.10 -5.46 2.36
CA ALA A 47 -6.56 -4.11 2.37
C ALA A 47 -6.49 -3.55 0.94
N TRP A 48 -6.84 -2.27 0.79
CA TRP A 48 -6.50 -1.49 -0.41
C TRP A 48 -5.21 -0.76 -0.13
N ILE A 49 -4.22 -0.97 -0.98
CA ILE A 49 -2.87 -0.45 -0.82
C ILE A 49 -2.45 0.36 -2.04
N TYR A 50 -1.62 1.37 -1.83
CA TYR A 50 -0.92 2.09 -2.89
C TYR A 50 0.59 2.15 -2.60
N ASN A 51 1.41 2.41 -3.63
CA ASN A 51 2.86 2.48 -3.47
C ASN A 51 3.27 3.60 -2.51
N ASP A 52 4.16 3.31 -1.57
CA ASP A 52 4.74 4.30 -0.65
C ASP A 52 5.82 5.12 -1.38
N GLN A 53 5.36 6.00 -2.26
CA GLN A 53 6.17 6.90 -3.05
C GLN A 53 5.62 8.33 -2.95
N PRO A 54 6.48 9.35 -3.06
CA PRO A 54 6.01 10.73 -3.13
C PRO A 54 5.20 10.98 -4.41
N ILE A 55 4.29 11.95 -4.34
CA ILE A 55 3.63 12.49 -5.55
C ILE A 55 4.72 13.12 -6.42
N ARG A 56 4.70 12.79 -7.71
CA ARG A 56 5.57 13.40 -8.71
C ARG A 56 4.84 14.54 -9.40
N TYR A 57 5.59 15.59 -9.69
CA TYR A 57 5.13 16.77 -10.40
C TYR A 57 5.93 16.97 -11.68
N ARG A 58 5.33 17.68 -12.63
CA ARG A 58 5.99 18.16 -13.86
C ARG A 58 5.60 19.60 -14.12
N THR A 59 6.47 20.34 -14.77
CA THR A 59 6.15 21.69 -15.25
C THR A 59 5.41 21.60 -16.60
N ASN A 60 4.24 22.23 -16.70
CA ASN A 60 3.48 22.27 -17.95
C ASN A 60 3.98 23.39 -18.89
N ARG A 61 3.41 23.47 -20.12
CA ARG A 61 3.77 24.50 -21.11
C ARG A 61 3.56 25.95 -20.61
N LYS A 62 2.73 26.16 -19.60
CA LYS A 62 2.47 27.47 -18.98
C LYS A 62 3.40 27.77 -17.80
N GLY A 63 4.43 26.97 -17.56
CA GLY A 63 5.39 27.16 -16.47
C GLY A 63 4.82 26.84 -15.08
N ARG A 64 3.72 26.08 -14.98
CA ARG A 64 3.11 25.71 -13.70
C ARG A 64 3.42 24.25 -13.36
N ASP A 65 3.67 23.98 -12.08
CA ASP A 65 3.76 22.62 -11.58
C ASP A 65 2.38 21.98 -11.54
N VAL A 66 2.28 20.80 -12.16
CA VAL A 66 1.08 19.97 -12.17
C VAL A 66 1.44 18.56 -11.73
N VAL A 67 0.49 17.88 -11.10
CA VAL A 67 0.66 16.47 -10.73
C VAL A 67 0.91 15.65 -12.00
N ASP A 68 2.03 14.94 -12.01
CA ASP A 68 2.41 13.99 -13.05
C ASP A 68 1.96 12.58 -12.65
N HIS A 69 2.22 12.19 -11.40
CA HIS A 69 1.84 10.89 -10.88
C HIS A 69 1.57 10.97 -9.38
N ASP A 70 0.33 10.65 -8.99
CA ASP A 70 -0.05 10.47 -7.60
C ASP A 70 -0.27 8.97 -7.32
N PRO A 71 0.64 8.32 -6.56
CA PRO A 71 0.51 6.91 -6.21
C PRO A 71 -0.82 6.54 -5.55
N LYS A 72 -1.47 7.47 -4.83
CA LYS A 72 -2.73 7.21 -4.12
C LYS A 72 -3.90 6.88 -5.05
N THR A 73 -3.79 7.28 -6.32
CA THR A 73 -4.82 7.06 -7.35
C THR A 73 -4.81 5.63 -7.90
N ILE A 74 -3.73 4.87 -7.71
CA ILE A 74 -3.60 3.49 -8.18
C ILE A 74 -3.58 2.57 -6.95
N GLN A 75 -4.72 1.93 -6.69
CA GLN A 75 -4.88 1.04 -5.53
C GLN A 75 -4.95 -0.42 -5.99
N THR A 76 -4.29 -1.29 -5.22
CA THR A 76 -4.36 -2.74 -5.37
C THR A 76 -5.03 -3.34 -4.14
N VAL A 77 -5.87 -4.36 -4.33
CA VAL A 77 -6.45 -5.12 -3.22
C VAL A 77 -5.56 -6.30 -2.90
N ILE A 78 -5.27 -6.50 -1.62
CA ILE A 78 -4.45 -7.61 -1.14
C ILE A 78 -4.98 -8.11 0.21
N GLY A 79 -4.75 -9.40 0.52
CA GLY A 79 -5.03 -9.94 1.84
C GLY A 79 -4.10 -9.36 2.91
N VAL A 80 -4.63 -9.07 4.10
CA VAL A 80 -3.87 -8.50 5.22
C VAL A 80 -2.75 -9.42 5.70
N ALA A 81 -2.93 -10.73 5.59
CA ALA A 81 -1.92 -11.76 5.89
C ALA A 81 -0.69 -11.74 4.95
N HIS A 82 -0.76 -10.98 3.85
CA HIS A 82 0.37 -10.79 2.93
C HIS A 82 1.18 -9.51 3.20
N LEU A 83 0.76 -8.73 4.20
CA LEU A 83 1.39 -7.49 4.59
C LEU A 83 2.17 -7.68 5.89
N ARG A 84 3.25 -6.93 6.02
CA ARG A 84 3.98 -6.74 7.28
C ARG A 84 4.06 -5.26 7.59
N LEU A 85 3.62 -4.87 8.78
CA LEU A 85 3.68 -3.51 9.29
C LEU A 85 5.14 -3.06 9.44
N ARG A 86 5.45 -1.84 8.99
CA ARG A 86 6.77 -1.23 9.14
C ARG A 86 6.76 -0.33 10.37
N ILE A 87 7.22 -0.86 11.49
CA ILE A 87 7.35 -0.12 12.75
C ILE A 87 8.75 0.53 12.74
N ASN A 88 8.82 1.87 12.76
CA ASN A 88 10.05 2.69 12.88
C ASN A 88 10.94 2.86 11.62
N GLU A 89 10.36 3.13 10.45
CA GLU A 89 11.11 3.76 9.33
C GLU A 89 10.70 5.22 9.10
#